data_AF-A0A371J071-F1
#
_entry.id   AF-A0A371J071-F1
#
_cell.length_a   1.000
_cell.length_b   1.000
_cell.length_c   1.000
_cell.angle_alpha   90.00
_cell.angle_beta   90.00
_cell.angle_gamma   90.00
#
_symmetry.space_group_name_H-M   'P 1'
#
loop_
_entity.id
_entity.type
_entity.pdbx_description
1 polymer ?
#
loop_
_entity_poly.entity_id
_entity_poly.type
_entity_poly.pdbx_seq_one_letter_code
_entity_poly.pdbx_strand_id
1 'polypeptide(L)'
;VKFVFIAPDELKMPDYIKKSIEGHAYYETSNLDEVIGGLDVLYMTRVQSERFEDKAEYERLKDCYILNKSKMRNASKDMLIMHPLPRVNEIDVDVDCDDRAVYFKQAKYGMFVRMALIMKLLGVDINE
;
A
#
# COMPACT_ATOMS: atom_id res chain seq x y z
N VAL A 1 8.07 -13.39 6.14
CA VAL A 1 7.02 -12.36 6.01
C VAL A 1 5.68 -13.08 5.97
N LYS A 2 4.65 -12.54 6.65
CA LYS A 2 3.26 -12.99 6.54
C LYS A 2 2.49 -11.92 5.80
N PHE A 3 1.70 -12.30 4.79
CA PHE A 3 0.89 -11.36 4.02
C PHE A 3 -0.54 -11.28 4.56
N VAL A 4 -1.11 -10.09 4.55
CA VAL A 4 -2.53 -9.86 4.86
C VAL A 4 -3.11 -9.11 3.66
N PHE A 5 -3.95 -9.79 2.88
CA PHE A 5 -4.62 -9.20 1.72
C PHE A 5 -5.98 -8.68 2.16
N ILE A 6 -6.18 -7.36 2.01
CA ILE A 6 -7.38 -6.66 2.45
C ILE A 6 -8.07 -6.12 1.20
N ALA A 7 -9.16 -6.76 0.80
CA ALA A 7 -9.85 -6.43 -0.44
C ALA A 7 -11.34 -6.83 -0.38
N PRO A 8 -12.22 -6.14 -1.14
CA PRO A 8 -13.55 -6.65 -1.38
C PRO A 8 -13.47 -7.87 -2.32
N ASP A 9 -14.56 -8.64 -2.44
CA ASP A 9 -14.55 -9.89 -3.19
C ASP A 9 -14.13 -9.71 -4.66
N GLU A 10 -14.50 -8.56 -5.25
CA GLU A 10 -14.23 -8.18 -6.63
C GLU A 10 -12.75 -7.87 -6.91
N LEU A 11 -11.98 -7.48 -5.88
CA LEU A 11 -10.57 -7.06 -6.04
C LEU A 11 -9.60 -7.93 -5.24
N LYS A 12 -9.98 -9.18 -4.96
CA LYS A 12 -9.11 -10.16 -4.28
C LYS A 12 -7.79 -10.35 -5.00
N MET A 13 -6.77 -10.74 -4.22
CA MET A 13 -5.43 -11.02 -4.75
C MET A 13 -5.50 -12.17 -5.76
N PRO A 14 -5.02 -11.99 -7.01
CA PRO A 14 -5.06 -13.04 -8.01
C PRO A 14 -4.31 -14.31 -7.59
N ASP A 15 -4.81 -15.47 -7.99
CA ASP A 15 -4.23 -16.77 -7.60
C ASP A 15 -2.79 -16.96 -8.07
N TYR A 16 -2.40 -16.39 -9.21
CA TYR A 16 -1.03 -16.49 -9.69
C TYR A 16 -0.04 -15.72 -8.77
N ILE A 17 -0.48 -14.63 -8.14
CA ILE A 17 0.32 -13.93 -7.13
C ILE A 17 0.42 -14.79 -5.86
N LYS A 18 -0.70 -15.36 -5.41
CA LYS A 18 -0.70 -16.27 -4.25
C LYS A 18 0.21 -17.47 -4.45
N LYS A 19 0.31 -18.00 -5.68
CA LYS A 19 1.29 -19.04 -6.05
C LYS A 19 2.74 -18.52 -6.03
N SER A 20 2.97 -17.27 -6.45
CA SER A 20 4.32 -16.69 -6.46
C SER A 20 4.93 -16.46 -5.07
N ILE A 21 4.10 -16.41 -4.02
CA ILE A 21 4.53 -16.28 -2.62
C ILE A 21 4.56 -17.62 -1.86
N GLU A 22 4.63 -18.75 -2.58
CA GLU A 22 4.73 -20.08 -1.97
C GLU A 22 5.90 -20.15 -0.97
N GLY A 23 5.63 -20.65 0.24
CA GLY A 23 6.56 -20.60 1.37
C GLY A 23 6.32 -19.43 2.34
N HIS A 24 5.41 -18.51 2.03
CA HIS A 24 4.94 -17.48 2.96
C HIS A 24 3.48 -17.72 3.36
N ALA A 25 3.18 -17.53 4.65
CA ALA A 25 1.80 -17.55 5.12
C ALA A 25 1.07 -16.30 4.64
N TYR A 26 -0.20 -16.45 4.24
CA TYR A 26 -1.07 -15.33 3.94
C TYR A 26 -2.45 -15.49 4.61
N TYR A 27 -3.13 -14.37 4.80
CA TYR A 27 -4.51 -14.29 5.30
C TYR A 27 -5.29 -13.30 4.42
N GLU A 28 -6.54 -13.63 4.08
CA GLU A 28 -7.42 -12.78 3.26
C GLU A 28 -8.61 -12.32 4.12
N THR A 29 -8.90 -11.02 4.10
CA THR A 29 -10.08 -10.44 4.75
C THR A 29 -10.60 -9.27 3.91
N SER A 30 -11.87 -8.91 4.09
CA SER A 30 -12.42 -7.66 3.56
C SER A 30 -12.47 -6.55 4.63
N ASN A 31 -12.01 -6.81 5.86
CA ASN A 31 -12.11 -5.88 6.98
C ASN A 31 -10.74 -5.38 7.44
N LEU A 32 -10.43 -4.11 7.17
CA LEU A 32 -9.20 -3.47 7.63
C LEU A 32 -9.14 -3.37 9.16
N ASP A 33 -10.27 -3.07 9.83
CA ASP A 33 -10.28 -2.83 11.28
C ASP A 33 -9.97 -4.09 12.09
N GLU A 34 -10.27 -5.27 11.53
CA GLU A 34 -9.96 -6.57 12.12
C GLU A 34 -8.45 -6.81 12.24
N VAL A 35 -7.68 -6.34 11.26
CA VAL A 35 -6.27 -6.74 11.08
C VAL A 35 -5.28 -5.62 11.36
N ILE A 36 -5.70 -4.35 11.32
CA ILE A 36 -4.81 -3.18 11.38
C ILE A 36 -3.89 -3.16 12.62
N GLY A 37 -4.34 -3.68 13.76
CA GLY A 37 -3.55 -3.73 14.99
C GLY A 37 -2.38 -4.71 14.96
N GLY A 38 -2.39 -5.69 14.05
CA GLY A 38 -1.35 -6.71 13.91
C GLY A 38 -0.40 -6.48 12.72
N LEU A 39 -0.50 -5.35 12.03
CA LEU A 39 0.34 -5.04 10.87
C LEU A 39 1.62 -4.30 11.29
N ASP A 40 2.75 -4.70 10.70
CA ASP A 40 4.00 -3.92 10.74
C ASP A 40 4.06 -2.89 9.61
N VAL A 41 3.46 -3.21 8.45
CA VAL A 41 3.38 -2.34 7.28
C VAL A 41 1.98 -2.43 6.69
N LEU A 42 1.33 -1.29 6.55
CA LEU A 42 0.09 -1.13 5.80
C LEU A 42 0.42 -0.49 4.45
N TYR A 43 0.41 -1.30 3.38
CA TYR A 43 0.65 -0.84 2.02
C TYR A 43 -0.68 -0.63 1.31
N MET A 44 -1.12 0.63 1.20
CA MET A 44 -2.38 0.98 0.57
C MET A 44 -2.22 1.24 -0.93
N THR A 45 -3.30 1.06 -1.68
CA THR A 45 -3.35 1.32 -3.13
C THR A 45 -4.64 2.02 -3.52
N ARG A 46 -4.54 2.87 -4.53
CA ARG A 46 -5.69 3.46 -5.22
C ARG A 46 -6.51 2.40 -5.97
N VAL A 47 -7.84 2.50 -5.90
CA VAL A 47 -8.73 1.81 -6.85
C VAL A 47 -8.64 2.49 -8.22
N GLN A 48 -8.12 1.76 -9.21
CA GLN A 48 -7.80 2.30 -10.53
C GLN A 48 -9.03 2.38 -11.42
N SER A 49 -9.65 3.56 -11.55
CA SER A 49 -10.82 3.79 -12.41
C SER A 49 -10.58 3.36 -13.85
N GLU A 50 -9.33 3.48 -14.32
CA GLU A 50 -8.90 3.09 -15.67
C GLU A 50 -8.97 1.58 -15.97
N ARG A 51 -9.25 0.74 -14.95
CA ARG A 51 -9.37 -0.72 -15.09
C ARG A 51 -10.81 -1.24 -15.05
N PHE A 52 -11.80 -0.37 -14.83
CA PHE A 52 -13.20 -0.76 -14.78
C PHE A 52 -13.90 -0.45 -16.10
N GLU A 53 -14.60 -1.44 -16.65
CA GLU A 53 -15.49 -1.24 -17.80
C GLU A 53 -16.82 -0.60 -17.36
N ASP A 54 -17.33 -0.99 -16.19
CA ASP A 54 -18.51 -0.38 -15.58
C ASP A 54 -18.14 0.70 -14.57
N LYS A 55 -18.52 1.94 -14.89
CA LYS A 55 -18.32 3.08 -13.99
C LYS A 55 -19.10 2.94 -12.67
N ALA A 56 -20.27 2.30 -12.69
CA ALA A 56 -21.06 2.11 -11.46
C ALA A 56 -20.34 1.19 -10.47
N GLU A 57 -19.65 0.15 -10.96
CA GLU A 57 -18.81 -0.71 -10.15
C GLU A 57 -17.64 0.05 -9.51
N TYR A 58 -16.93 0.87 -10.30
CA TYR A 58 -15.88 1.73 -9.77
C TYR A 58 -16.39 2.65 -8.65
N GLU A 59 -17.52 3.33 -8.86
CA GLU A 59 -18.08 4.26 -7.86
C GLU A 59 -18.46 3.55 -6.55
N ARG A 60 -18.89 2.28 -6.62
CA ARG A 60 -19.12 1.46 -5.42
C ARG A 60 -17.83 1.12 -4.67
N LEU A 61 -16.75 0.84 -5.40
CA LEU A 61 -15.52 0.28 -4.84
C LEU A 61 -14.45 1.30 -4.44
N LYS A 62 -14.46 2.49 -5.06
CA LYS A 62 -13.38 3.49 -4.90
C LYS A 62 -13.14 3.95 -3.46
N ASP A 63 -14.18 3.97 -2.63
CA ASP A 63 -14.16 4.46 -1.26
C ASP A 63 -14.33 3.31 -0.24
N CYS A 64 -14.15 2.04 -0.65
CA CYS A 64 -14.31 0.88 0.23
C CYS A 64 -13.33 0.88 1.41
N TYR A 65 -12.12 1.41 1.23
CA TYR A 65 -11.08 1.45 2.25
C TYR A 65 -10.54 2.87 2.40
N ILE A 66 -11.14 3.62 3.32
CA ILE A 66 -10.63 4.93 3.75
C ILE A 66 -9.87 4.74 5.06
N LEU A 67 -8.58 5.04 5.04
CA LEU A 67 -7.77 5.14 6.25
C LEU A 67 -7.83 6.56 6.79
N ASN A 68 -8.19 6.69 8.07
CA ASN A 68 -8.28 7.97 8.76
C ASN A 68 -7.68 7.88 10.15
N LYS A 69 -7.51 9.03 10.81
CA LYS A 69 -6.96 9.11 12.17
C LYS A 69 -7.71 8.25 13.19
N SER A 70 -9.02 8.01 12.98
CA SER A 70 -9.82 7.17 13.86
C SER A 70 -9.40 5.70 13.82
N LYS A 71 -9.21 5.14 12.61
CA LYS A 71 -8.71 3.77 12.41
C LYS A 71 -7.27 3.62 12.88
N MET A 72 -6.45 4.64 12.68
CA MET A 72 -5.05 4.67 13.13
C MET A 72 -4.87 4.57 14.66
N ARG A 73 -5.93 4.77 15.46
CA ARG A 73 -5.88 4.50 16.92
C ARG A 73 -5.76 3.01 17.26
N ASN A 74 -6.24 2.14 16.38
CA ASN A 74 -6.18 0.69 16.56
C ASN A 74 -4.90 0.08 15.96
N ALA A 75 -4.16 0.85 15.15
CA ALA A 75 -2.92 0.41 14.53
C ALA A 75 -1.78 0.34 15.56
N SER A 76 -0.82 -0.58 15.33
CA SER A 76 0.40 -0.64 16.12
C SER A 76 1.17 0.69 16.08
N LYS A 77 1.86 1.03 17.18
CA LYS A 77 2.65 2.27 17.28
C LYS A 77 3.83 2.30 16.32
N ASP A 78 4.36 1.13 15.96
CA ASP A 78 5.52 0.99 15.07
C ASP A 78 5.12 0.64 13.63
N MET A 79 3.82 0.52 13.33
CA MET A 79 3.33 0.23 11.99
C MET A 79 3.66 1.36 11.03
N LEU A 80 4.18 1.07 9.84
CA LEU A 80 4.40 2.06 8.78
C LEU A 80 3.26 2.05 7.76
N ILE A 81 2.85 3.23 7.29
CA ILE A 81 1.86 3.41 6.22
C ILE A 81 2.59 3.78 4.92
N MET A 82 2.43 2.95 3.89
CA MET A 82 3.02 3.13 2.58
C MET A 82 1.94 3.27 1.51
N HIS A 83 2.25 4.01 0.46
CA HIS A 83 1.34 4.23 -0.67
C HIS A 83 2.16 4.58 -1.92
N PRO A 84 1.90 3.94 -3.09
CA PRO A 84 2.67 4.18 -4.30
C PRO A 84 2.40 5.55 -4.94
N LEU A 85 1.30 6.20 -4.57
CA LEU A 85 0.79 7.47 -5.11
C LEU A 85 0.41 7.38 -6.61
N PRO A 86 -0.39 8.33 -7.13
CA PRO A 86 -1.17 9.34 -6.39
C PRO A 86 -2.28 8.70 -5.55
N ARG A 87 -2.68 9.36 -4.45
CA ARG A 87 -3.88 8.97 -3.70
C ARG A 87 -5.08 9.81 -4.12
N VAL A 88 -6.29 9.27 -3.94
CA VAL A 88 -7.56 9.97 -4.17
C VAL A 88 -8.24 10.26 -2.83
N ASN A 89 -8.88 9.26 -2.22
CA ASN A 89 -9.64 9.36 -0.98
C ASN A 89 -9.29 8.24 0.02
N GLU A 90 -8.53 7.24 -0.41
CA GLU A 90 -8.22 6.04 0.36
C GLU A 90 -7.37 6.32 1.62
N ILE A 91 -6.72 7.49 1.71
CA ILE A 91 -6.02 7.97 2.90
C ILE A 91 -6.43 9.42 3.14
N ASP A 92 -7.12 9.68 4.25
CA ASP A 92 -7.49 11.03 4.67
C ASP A 92 -6.25 11.90 4.90
N VAL A 93 -6.36 13.19 4.60
CA VAL A 93 -5.28 14.18 4.79
C VAL A 93 -4.89 14.30 6.28
N ASP A 94 -5.80 13.96 7.20
CA ASP A 94 -5.52 13.99 8.64
C ASP A 94 -4.46 12.94 9.08
N VAL A 95 -4.20 11.94 8.25
CA VAL A 95 -3.16 10.91 8.46
C VAL A 95 -1.77 11.43 8.11
N ASP A 96 -1.65 12.50 7.31
CA ASP A 96 -0.34 13.05 6.89
C ASP A 96 0.54 13.49 8.06
N CYS A 97 -0.09 13.91 9.15
CA CYS A 97 0.59 14.35 10.37
C CYS A 97 0.97 13.20 11.30
N ASP A 98 0.61 11.94 10.98
CA ASP A 98 1.02 10.77 11.75
C ASP A 98 2.45 10.39 11.39
N ASP A 99 3.34 10.22 12.38
CA ASP A 99 4.75 9.90 12.14
C ASP A 99 4.95 8.57 11.40
N ARG A 100 3.94 7.70 11.44
CA ARG A 100 3.88 6.41 10.73
C ARG A 100 3.60 6.56 9.23
N ALA A 101 3.08 7.72 8.79
CA ALA A 101 2.80 8.00 7.38
C ALA A 101 4.10 8.29 6.61
N VAL A 102 4.59 7.29 5.87
CA VAL A 102 5.90 7.38 5.21
C VAL A 102 5.83 7.46 3.68
N TYR A 103 4.66 7.54 3.06
CA TYR A 103 4.51 7.58 1.60
C TYR A 103 5.23 8.77 0.91
N PHE A 104 5.37 9.93 1.56
CA PHE A 104 6.19 11.02 1.02
C PHE A 104 7.70 10.73 1.14
N LYS A 105 8.14 10.10 2.25
CA LYS A 105 9.53 9.62 2.39
C LYS A 105 9.82 8.53 1.36
N GLN A 106 8.88 7.61 1.13
CA GLN A 106 8.93 6.57 0.10
C GLN A 106 9.14 7.18 -1.30
N ALA A 107 8.40 8.23 -1.67
CA ALA A 107 8.58 8.92 -2.96
C ALA A 107 10.00 9.50 -3.11
N LYS A 108 10.52 10.14 -2.04
CA LYS A 108 11.90 10.63 -1.99
C LYS A 108 12.92 9.48 -2.11
N TYR A 109 12.69 8.37 -1.43
CA TYR A 109 13.57 7.19 -1.53
C TYR A 109 13.54 6.58 -2.94
N GLY A 110 12.42 6.64 -3.65
CA GLY A 110 12.34 6.26 -5.06
C GLY A 110 13.27 7.09 -5.97
N MET A 111 13.56 8.35 -5.64
CA MET A 111 14.58 9.15 -6.36
C MET A 111 15.98 8.55 -6.15
N PHE A 112 16.37 8.28 -4.89
CA PHE A 112 17.70 7.73 -4.59
C PHE A 112 17.90 6.32 -5.15
N VAL A 113 16.88 5.46 -5.08
CA VAL A 113 16.95 4.12 -5.68
C VAL A 113 17.17 4.21 -7.20
N ARG A 114 16.49 5.13 -7.88
CA ARG A 114 16.68 5.35 -9.32
C ARG A 114 18.08 5.89 -9.65
N MET A 115 18.59 6.84 -8.87
CA MET A 115 19.97 7.33 -9.03
C MET A 115 20.97 6.17 -8.90
N ALA A 116 20.86 5.37 -7.84
CA ALA A 116 21.74 4.23 -7.62
C ALA A 116 21.65 3.19 -8.75
N LEU A 117 20.44 2.90 -9.25
CA LEU A 117 20.24 1.99 -10.37
C LEU A 117 20.89 2.51 -11.66
N ILE A 118 20.70 3.80 -11.98
CA ILE A 118 21.30 4.42 -13.17
C ILE A 118 22.83 4.39 -13.07
N MET A 119 23.39 4.79 -11.93
CA MET A 119 24.84 4.76 -11.71
C MET A 119 25.40 3.36 -11.88
N LYS A 120 24.72 2.35 -11.29
CA LYS A 120 25.13 0.94 -11.41
C LYS A 120 25.12 0.45 -12.85
N LEU A 121 24.10 0.79 -13.63
CA LEU A 121 23.96 0.36 -15.02
C LEU A 121 24.93 1.06 -15.96
N LEU A 122 25.31 2.31 -15.66
CA LEU A 122 26.27 3.08 -16.45
C LEU A 122 27.72 2.91 -15.99
N GLY A 123 27.97 2.12 -14.93
CA GLY A 123 29.31 1.91 -14.38
C GLY A 123 29.92 3.16 -13.72
N VAL A 124 29.08 4.06 -13.20
CA VAL A 124 29.53 5.27 -12.48
C VAL A 124 29.84 4.88 -11.03
N ASP A 125 31.13 4.92 -10.65
CA ASP A 125 31.54 4.82 -9.25
C ASP A 125 31.45 6.21 -8.59
N ILE A 126 31.13 6.22 -7.30
CA ILE A 126 31.01 7.45 -6.49
C ILE A 126 32.32 7.76 -5.74
N ASN A 127 33.27 6.83 -5.79
CA ASN A 127 34.55 6.91 -5.08
C ASN A 127 35.74 7.18 -6.02
N GLU A 128 35.50 7.33 -7.32
CA GLU A 128 36.46 7.84 -8.32
C GLU A 128 36.08 9.27 -8.72
#